data_AF-A0A366J116-F1
#
_entry.id   AF-A0A366J116-F1
#
_cell.length_a   1.000
_cell.length_b   1.000
_cell.length_c   1.000
_cell.angle_alpha   90.00
_cell.angle_beta   90.00
_cell.angle_gamma   90.00
#
_symmetry.space_group_name_H-M   'P 1'
#
loop_
_entity.id
_entity.type
_entity.pdbx_description
1 polymer ?
#
loop_
_entity_poly.entity_id
_entity_poly.type
_entity_poly.pdbx_seq_one_letter_code
_entity_poly.pdbx_strand_id
1 'polypeptide(L)' 'MTKLYPLIDSLIRIMLTIAFFYIFKHFLNVENDLLLAFISVLCGFVTFRILIFAFNKMITKKSPE' A
#
# COMPACT_ATOMS: atom_id res chain seq x y z
N MET A 1 3.34 -21.43 16.38
CA MET A 1 2.50 -20.40 15.73
C MET A 1 3.24 -19.10 15.37
N THR A 2 4.55 -18.99 15.57
CA THR A 2 5.32 -17.73 15.35
C THR A 2 5.82 -17.50 13.90
N LYS A 3 5.89 -18.54 13.06
CA LYS A 3 6.35 -18.43 11.65
C LYS A 3 5.25 -18.17 10.62
N LEU A 4 3.98 -18.30 11.01
CA LEU A 4 2.85 -18.13 10.09
C LEU A 4 2.54 -16.66 9.80
N TYR A 5 2.65 -15.81 10.83
CA TYR A 5 2.45 -14.36 10.73
C TYR A 5 3.32 -13.67 9.68
N PRO A 6 4.65 -13.86 9.64
CA PRO A 6 5.48 -13.21 8.62
C PRO A 6 5.20 -13.72 7.20
N LEU A 7 4.79 -14.99 7.06
CA LEU A 7 4.37 -15.54 5.77
C LEU A 7 3.06 -14.89 5.29
N ILE A 8 2.08 -14.77 6.18
CA ILE A 8 0.78 -14.14 5.89
C ILE A 8 0.96 -12.64 5.60
N ASP A 9 1.80 -11.92 6.35
CA ASP A 9 2.10 -10.51 6.09
C ASP A 9 2.72 -10.32 4.69
N SER A 10 3.68 -11.18 4.34
CA SER A 10 4.28 -11.17 3.01
C SER A 10 3.26 -11.50 1.91
N LEU A 11 2.40 -12.49 2.14
CA LEU A 11 1.35 -12.89 1.20
C LEU A 11 0.33 -11.76 0.97
N ILE A 12 -0.10 -11.10 2.04
CA ILE A 12 -1.01 -9.95 1.97
C ILE A 12 -0.36 -8.81 1.20
N ARG A 13 0.92 -8.52 1.43
CA ARG A 13 1.66 -7.47 0.71
C ARG A 13 1.74 -7.76 -0.79
N ILE A 14 2.01 -9.01 -1.16
CA ILE A 14 2.04 -9.45 -2.57
C ILE A 14 0.64 -9.31 -3.19
N MET A 15 -0.40 -9.79 -2.52
CA MET A 15 -1.79 -9.68 -2.97
C MET A 15 -2.23 -8.22 -3.16
N LEU A 16 -1.87 -7.33 -2.22
CA LEU A 16 -2.16 -5.90 -2.33
C LEU A 16 -1.45 -5.28 -3.54
N THR A 17 -0.19 -5.63 -3.75
CA THR A 17 0.62 -5.10 -4.86
C THR A 17 0.03 -5.51 -6.21
N ILE A 18 -0.42 -6.77 -6.34
CA ILE A 18 -1.09 -7.27 -7.56
C ILE A 18 -2.44 -6.57 -7.76
N ALA A 19 -3.23 -6.40 -6.71
CA ALA A 19 -4.52 -5.71 -6.79
C ALA A 19 -4.35 -4.25 -7.24
N PHE A 20 -3.38 -3.53 -6.67
CA PHE A 20 -3.04 -2.18 -7.10
C PHE A 20 -2.57 -2.16 -8.55
N PHE A 21 -1.72 -3.09 -8.97
CA PHE A 21 -1.26 -3.19 -10.35
C PHE A 21 -2.42 -3.35 -11.34
N TYR A 22 -3.37 -4.24 -11.05
CA TYR A 22 -4.54 -4.46 -11.91
C TYR A 22 -5.50 -3.27 -11.94
N ILE A 23 -5.76 -2.64 -10.79
CA ILE A 23 -6.59 -1.42 -10.72
C ILE A 23 -5.94 -0.33 -11.55
N PHE A 24 -4.64 -0.08 -11.36
CA PHE A 24 -3.92 0.90 -12.15
C PHE A 24 -3.90 0.56 -13.65
N LYS A 25 -3.75 -0.72 -14.02
CA LYS A 25 -3.82 -1.17 -15.42
C LYS A 25 -5.15 -0.80 -16.06
N HIS A 26 -6.23 -1.09 -15.35
CA HIS A 26 -7.58 -0.83 -15.81
C HIS A 26 -7.89 0.68 -15.89
N PHE A 27 -7.47 1.47 -14.91
CA PHE A 27 -7.77 2.91 -14.85
C PHE A 27 -6.90 3.76 -15.77
N LEU A 28 -5.62 3.41 -15.93
CA LEU A 28 -4.67 4.25 -16.68
C LEU A 28 -4.42 3.75 -18.11
N ASN A 29 -4.92 2.56 -18.48
CA ASN A 29 -4.78 1.95 -19.81
C ASN A 29 -3.34 2.06 -20.36
N VAL A 30 -2.36 1.88 -19.48
CA VAL A 30 -0.94 2.07 -19.81
C VAL A 30 -0.46 0.81 -20.52
N GLU A 31 -0.09 0.93 -21.81
CA GLU A 31 0.50 -0.17 -22.58
C GLU A 31 1.83 -0.65 -22.01
N ASN A 32 2.56 0.23 -21.30
CA ASN A 32 3.86 -0.08 -20.75
C ASN A 32 3.74 -0.60 -19.30
N ASP A 33 3.76 -1.93 -19.17
CA ASP A 33 3.68 -2.64 -17.88
C ASP A 33 4.79 -2.22 -16.89
N LEU A 34 5.96 -1.76 -17.36
CA LEU A 34 7.07 -1.31 -16.51
C LEU A 34 6.77 0.04 -15.85
N LEU A 35 6.22 0.99 -16.61
CA LEU A 35 5.82 2.31 -16.10
C LEU A 35 4.66 2.17 -15.11
N LEU A 36 3.74 1.24 -15.40
CA LEU A 36 2.62 0.93 -14.53
C LEU A 36 3.07 0.34 -13.18
N ALA A 37 4.05 -0.57 -13.19
CA ALA A 37 4.61 -1.14 -11.97
C ALA A 37 5.25 -0.04 -11.10
N PHE A 38 5.96 0.90 -11.72
CA PHE A 38 6.55 2.05 -11.03
C PHE A 38 5.47 2.94 -10.39
N ILE A 39 4.41 3.28 -11.12
CA ILE A 39 3.30 4.10 -10.60
C ILE A 39 2.57 3.38 -9.46
N SER A 40 2.34 2.08 -9.58
CA SER A 40 1.68 1.26 -8.55
C SER A 40 2.48 1.26 -7.24
N VAL A 41 3.81 1.03 -7.32
CA VAL A 41 4.70 1.07 -6.14
C VAL A 41 4.74 2.48 -5.53
N LEU A 42 4.82 3.52 -6.37
CA LEU A 42 4.85 4.91 -5.92
C LEU A 42 3.53 5.31 -5.24
N CYS A 43 2.39 4.86 -5.78
CA CYS A 43 1.09 5.07 -5.15
C CYS A 43 0.95 4.33 -3.82
N GLY A 44 1.39 3.08 -3.75
CA GLY A 44 1.43 2.31 -2.50
C GLY A 44 2.27 3.01 -1.43
N PHE A 45 3.44 3.53 -1.81
CA PHE A 45 4.31 4.30 -0.91
C PHE A 45 3.65 5.59 -0.40
N VAL A 46 3.04 6.37 -1.30
CA VAL A 46 2.33 7.61 -0.93
C VAL A 46 1.16 7.31 0.00
N THR A 47 0.35 6.30 -0.33
CA THR A 47 -0.80 5.88 0.49
C THR A 47 -0.34 5.46 1.89
N PHE A 48 0.74 4.67 1.98
CA PHE A 48 1.31 4.24 3.26
C PHE A 48 1.80 5.42 4.10
N ARG A 49 2.47 6.42 3.48
CA ARG A 49 2.93 7.63 4.17
C ARG A 49 1.77 8.49 4.65
N ILE A 50 0.72 8.66 3.84
CA ILE A 50 -0.51 9.37 4.24
C ILE A 50 -1.19 8.63 5.39
N LEU A 51 -1.27 7.30 5.33
CA LEU A 51 -1.86 6.49 6.39
C LEU A 51 -1.11 6.68 7.71
N ILE A 52 0.22 6.58 7.70
CA ILE A 52 1.05 6.83 8.90
C ILE A 52 0.86 8.25 9.43
N PHE A 53 0.85 9.24 8.53
CA PHE A 53 0.65 10.63 8.93
C PHE A 53 -0.75 10.85 9.55
N ALA A 54 -1.79 10.27 8.97
CA ALA A 54 -3.16 10.33 9.50
C ALA A 54 -3.27 9.60 10.84
N PHE A 55 -2.66 8.42 10.98
CA PHE A 55 -2.61 7.68 12.25
C PHE A 55 -1.89 8.46 13.33
N ASN A 56 -0.71 9.00 13.04
CA ASN A 56 0.02 9.85 13.98
C ASN A 56 -0.81 11.06 14.40
N LYS A 57 -1.43 11.76 13.43
CA LYS A 57 -2.30 12.90 13.70
C LYS A 57 -3.49 12.52 14.58
N MET A 58 -4.13 11.38 14.33
CA MET A 58 -5.24 10.87 15.15
C MET A 58 -4.80 10.49 16.57
N ILE A 59 -3.63 9.88 16.73
CA ILE A 59 -3.08 9.49 18.03
C ILE A 59 -2.74 10.75 18.85
N THR A 60 -2.07 11.75 18.26
CA THR A 60 -1.81 13.03 18.94
C THR A 60 -3.07 13.81 19.29
N LYS A 61 -4.17 13.65 18.54
CA LYS A 61 -5.45 14.32 18.84
C LYS A 61 -6.19 13.66 20.02
N LYS A 62 -5.76 12.47 20.47
CA LYS A 62 -6.40 11.71 21.54
C LYS A 62 -5.74 11.91 22.92
N SER A 63 -4.70 12.73 23.02
CA SER A 63 -4.11 13.16 24.28
C SER A 63 -4.36 14.66 24.50
N PRO A 64 -5.59 15.07 24.83
CA PRO A 64 -5.77 16.30 25.58
C PRO A 64 -5.34 16.00 27.02
N GLU A 65 -4.18 16.52 27.40
CA GLU A 65 -3.97 16.91 28.80
C GLU A 65 -4.93 18.04 29.16
#